data_AF-U4LHS4-F1
#
_entry.id   AF-U4LHS4-F1
#
_cell.length_a   1.000
_cell.length_b   1.000
_cell.length_c   1.000
_cell.angle_alpha   90.00
_cell.angle_beta   90.00
_cell.angle_gamma   90.00
#
_symmetry.space_group_name_H-M   'P 1'
#
loop_
_entity.id
_entity.type
_entity.pdbx_description
1 polymer ?
#
loop_
_entity_poly.entity_id
_entity_poly.type
_entity_poly.pdbx_seq_one_letter_code
_entity_poly.pdbx_strand_id
1 'polypeptide(L)'
;MASLRFSLATPYVPPRRASTSPKMQSTITANGSHHATVNGHHEHNNDVPSPRSPTPNSQQQPTSTSTSRPAGPLARIPTSHLVRSLLLHTITSNPTLLKVGSTIMKKTADRIDYIPPLKWVVDKTFYAHFCAGSSAPAISSTITSLRSLGYTGIILAYAREVDVSSTSSSSSSSSSASEIQQWLTGTLRTISLCTPHDFLAIKFTGAGSSIIPLLRDQRPWSDLPGMSSAIEQICSAAKEKGVGLLVDAEQATLQLGVDKWAIEMMKQYNTTDTSGVTVYNTYQMYLKRSEGNLRRHMMEAKNEGWKLGVKLVRGAYLHTDPRELIHDTKKETDEAYNAALAHLVRANTDTVVATHNKESVEIARRIAPQPPQNRLVFAQLMGMADELSQELVGSGERVVKYAVWGGTGECVKYLLRRAEENMDAVGRSRENWTATVEELMRRWKGI
;
A
#
# COMPACT_ATOMS: atom_id res chain seq x y z
N MET A 1 39.99 29.07 -42.09
CA MET A 1 40.41 28.70 -40.72
C MET A 1 39.16 28.71 -39.85
N ALA A 2 38.66 27.66 -39.21
CA ALA A 2 39.04 26.27 -39.06
C ALA A 2 37.75 25.41 -39.09
N SER A 3 37.82 24.25 -39.72
CA SER A 3 36.72 23.29 -39.93
C SER A 3 36.70 22.28 -38.77
N LEU A 4 35.57 22.17 -38.08
CA LEU A 4 35.33 21.18 -37.02
C LEU A 4 34.91 19.85 -37.66
N ARG A 5 35.78 18.84 -37.54
CA ARG A 5 35.53 17.46 -37.94
C ARG A 5 34.73 16.73 -36.85
N PHE A 6 33.56 16.22 -37.22
CA PHE A 6 32.81 15.23 -36.45
C PHE A 6 33.48 13.86 -36.57
N SER A 7 33.81 13.24 -35.43
CA SER A 7 34.26 11.85 -35.33
C SER A 7 33.03 10.97 -35.10
N LEU A 8 32.72 10.11 -36.08
CA LEU A 8 31.66 9.10 -35.99
C LEU A 8 32.19 7.91 -35.17
N ALA A 9 31.52 7.60 -34.06
CA ALA A 9 31.78 6.40 -33.27
C ALA A 9 31.35 5.14 -34.04
N THR A 10 32.24 4.17 -34.13
CA THR A 10 32.01 2.83 -34.68
C THR A 10 31.11 2.00 -33.75
N PRO A 11 30.17 1.20 -34.29
CA PRO A 11 29.29 0.37 -33.47
C PRO A 11 30.03 -0.85 -32.90
N TYR A 12 29.81 -1.09 -31.60
CA TYR A 12 30.30 -2.22 -30.82
C TYR A 12 29.60 -3.53 -31.22
N VAL A 13 30.36 -4.56 -31.56
CA VAL A 13 29.88 -5.92 -31.88
C VAL A 13 30.24 -6.87 -30.72
N PRO A 14 29.28 -7.51 -30.04
CA PRO A 14 29.58 -8.45 -28.97
C PRO A 14 30.00 -9.83 -29.51
N PRO A 15 30.90 -10.56 -28.82
CA PRO A 15 31.37 -11.86 -29.29
C PRO A 15 30.34 -12.97 -29.09
N ARG A 16 30.20 -13.83 -30.11
CA ARG A 16 29.40 -15.07 -30.08
C ARG A 16 29.97 -16.05 -29.05
N ARG A 17 29.17 -16.44 -28.05
CA ARG A 17 29.47 -17.60 -27.18
C ARG A 17 29.11 -18.89 -27.91
N ALA A 18 30.11 -19.76 -28.06
CA ALA A 18 29.93 -21.15 -28.44
C ALA A 18 29.29 -21.93 -27.28
N SER A 19 28.19 -22.63 -27.57
CA SER A 19 27.50 -23.54 -26.65
C SER A 19 27.97 -24.96 -26.92
N THR A 20 28.84 -25.50 -26.05
CA THR A 20 29.13 -26.92 -25.96
C THR A 20 28.57 -27.46 -24.65
N SER A 21 27.52 -28.30 -24.75
CA SER A 21 26.93 -29.02 -23.63
C SER A 21 27.41 -30.47 -23.65
N PRO A 22 28.00 -31.02 -22.57
CA PRO A 22 28.12 -32.46 -22.42
C PRO A 22 26.89 -33.04 -21.71
N LYS A 23 26.35 -34.12 -22.29
CA LYS A 23 25.30 -34.96 -21.72
C LYS A 23 25.82 -35.68 -20.46
N MET A 24 25.13 -35.54 -19.32
CA MET A 24 25.27 -36.48 -18.19
C MET A 24 24.26 -37.63 -18.37
N GLN A 25 24.80 -38.85 -18.47
CA GLN A 25 24.06 -40.10 -18.36
C GLN A 25 23.84 -40.40 -16.87
N SER A 26 22.58 -40.61 -16.46
CA SER A 26 22.23 -41.15 -15.15
C SER A 26 22.14 -42.67 -15.24
N THR A 27 23.08 -43.35 -14.59
CA THR A 27 23.05 -44.80 -14.37
C THR A 27 22.08 -45.10 -13.22
N ILE A 28 21.00 -45.81 -13.53
CA ILE A 28 20.10 -46.41 -12.55
C ILE A 28 20.66 -47.78 -12.19
N THR A 29 21.08 -47.97 -10.94
CA THR A 29 21.34 -49.30 -10.37
C THR A 29 20.14 -49.72 -9.53
N ALA A 30 19.44 -50.73 -10.03
CA ALA A 30 18.51 -51.54 -9.27
C ALA A 30 19.30 -52.51 -8.37
N ASN A 31 18.83 -52.72 -7.14
CA ASN A 31 19.08 -53.97 -6.42
C ASN A 31 17.89 -54.24 -5.49
N GLY A 32 17.22 -55.35 -5.74
CA GLY A 32 16.25 -55.95 -4.84
C GLY A 32 16.87 -57.11 -4.07
N SER A 33 16.24 -57.46 -2.94
CA SER A 33 16.16 -58.78 -2.27
C SER A 33 15.53 -58.53 -0.88
N HIS A 34 14.35 -59.05 -0.53
CA HIS A 34 13.86 -60.43 -0.33
C HIS A 34 13.82 -60.83 1.15
N HIS A 35 12.64 -61.27 1.59
CA HIS A 35 12.30 -62.10 2.77
C HIS A 35 12.46 -61.46 4.17
N ALA A 36 11.62 -61.71 5.19
CA ALA A 36 10.69 -62.81 5.47
C ALA A 36 9.56 -62.40 6.42
N THR A 37 8.42 -63.08 6.28
CA THR A 37 7.29 -63.22 7.23
C THR A 37 7.64 -64.07 8.45
N VAL A 38 7.18 -63.69 9.66
CA VAL A 38 6.77 -64.60 10.76
C VAL A 38 5.62 -63.96 11.58
N ASN A 39 4.65 -64.80 11.94
CA ASN A 39 3.38 -64.57 12.64
C ASN A 39 3.48 -64.38 14.17
N GLY A 40 2.36 -63.90 14.76
CA GLY A 40 1.87 -64.26 16.11
C GLY A 40 1.28 -63.05 16.85
N HIS A 41 -0.05 -62.80 16.84
CA HIS A 41 -1.16 -63.40 17.62
C HIS A 41 -1.48 -62.69 18.94
N HIS A 42 -2.80 -62.65 19.23
CA HIS A 42 -3.55 -62.04 20.36
C HIS A 42 -3.91 -60.56 20.15
N GLU A 43 -5.18 -60.14 20.17
CA GLU A 43 -6.17 -60.35 21.24
C GLU A 43 -7.64 -60.15 20.80
N HIS A 44 -8.50 -60.88 21.51
CA HIS A 44 -9.95 -60.83 21.73
C HIS A 44 -10.92 -59.91 20.94
N ASN A 45 -11.91 -60.60 20.36
CA ASN A 45 -13.21 -60.13 19.92
C ASN A 45 -14.21 -60.27 21.10
N ASN A 46 -14.97 -59.23 21.41
CA ASN A 46 -16.20 -59.33 22.22
C ASN A 46 -17.23 -58.31 21.71
N ASP A 47 -18.27 -58.83 21.07
CA ASP A 47 -19.50 -58.15 20.68
C ASP A 47 -20.35 -57.78 21.89
N VAL A 48 -20.81 -56.52 21.97
CA VAL A 48 -21.99 -56.10 22.76
C VAL A 48 -22.71 -54.96 22.00
N PRO A 49 -24.06 -54.97 21.90
CA PRO A 49 -24.80 -54.19 20.92
C PRO A 49 -25.17 -52.77 21.37
N SER A 50 -25.46 -51.92 20.37
CA SER A 50 -25.86 -50.51 20.46
C SER A 50 -27.15 -50.25 21.23
N PRO A 51 -27.28 -49.08 21.90
CA PRO A 51 -28.55 -48.42 22.13
C PRO A 51 -28.81 -47.32 21.08
N ARG A 52 -30.03 -47.33 20.55
CA ARG A 52 -30.57 -46.34 19.59
C ARG A 52 -30.62 -44.95 20.19
N SER A 53 -30.02 -43.98 19.50
CA SER A 53 -30.23 -42.54 19.73
C SER A 53 -31.50 -42.07 19.01
N PRO A 54 -32.36 -41.23 19.63
CA PRO A 54 -33.59 -40.76 19.02
C PRO A 54 -33.32 -39.73 17.91
N THR A 55 -34.12 -39.83 16.85
CA THR A 55 -34.19 -38.94 15.68
C THR A 55 -34.49 -37.47 16.05
N PRO A 56 -33.99 -36.51 15.26
CA PRO A 56 -34.01 -35.09 15.61
C PRO A 56 -35.40 -34.48 15.44
N ASN A 57 -35.81 -33.72 16.46
CA ASN A 57 -36.97 -32.85 16.42
C ASN A 57 -36.76 -31.80 15.32
N SER A 58 -37.69 -31.78 14.36
CA SER A 58 -37.87 -30.73 13.37
C SER A 58 -38.23 -29.40 14.04
N GLN A 59 -37.22 -28.63 14.44
CA GLN A 59 -37.39 -27.22 14.72
C GLN A 59 -37.45 -26.48 13.38
N GLN A 60 -38.66 -26.04 13.05
CA GLN A 60 -38.96 -25.12 11.97
C GLN A 60 -38.09 -23.87 12.13
N GLN A 61 -37.11 -23.68 11.23
CA GLN A 61 -36.49 -22.38 11.00
C GLN A 61 -37.60 -21.42 10.53
N PRO A 62 -37.76 -20.23 11.12
CA PRO A 62 -38.62 -19.23 10.53
C PRO A 62 -38.00 -18.79 9.21
N THR A 63 -38.64 -19.19 8.11
CA THR A 63 -38.41 -18.66 6.77
C THR A 63 -38.78 -17.18 6.75
N SER A 64 -37.86 -16.31 7.16
CA SER A 64 -37.90 -14.90 6.81
C SER A 64 -37.21 -14.71 5.46
N THR A 65 -37.83 -15.17 4.38
CA THR A 65 -37.52 -14.68 3.04
C THR A 65 -38.11 -13.29 2.88
N SER A 66 -37.49 -12.28 3.51
CA SER A 66 -37.53 -10.94 2.95
C SER A 66 -36.52 -10.96 1.80
N THR A 67 -37.02 -11.14 0.58
CA THR A 67 -36.27 -10.80 -0.64
C THR A 67 -36.08 -9.29 -0.69
N SER A 68 -35.24 -8.75 0.20
CA SER A 68 -34.59 -7.48 -0.04
C SER A 68 -33.57 -7.74 -1.15
N ARG A 69 -33.62 -6.93 -2.20
CA ARG A 69 -32.56 -6.88 -3.20
C ARG A 69 -31.22 -6.80 -2.43
N PRO A 70 -30.20 -7.63 -2.73
CA PRO A 70 -28.94 -7.57 -1.99
C PRO A 70 -28.47 -6.13 -2.00
N ALA A 71 -28.33 -5.55 -0.80
CA ALA A 71 -28.01 -4.15 -0.64
C ALA A 71 -26.70 -3.89 -1.41
N GLY A 72 -26.70 -2.90 -2.30
CA GLY A 72 -25.55 -2.62 -3.17
C GLY A 72 -24.28 -2.35 -2.33
N PRO A 73 -23.07 -2.42 -2.92
CA PRO A 73 -21.82 -2.25 -2.18
C PRO A 73 -21.77 -0.99 -1.31
N LEU A 74 -22.41 0.10 -1.75
CA LEU A 74 -22.45 1.38 -1.05
C LEU A 74 -23.49 1.47 0.09
N ALA A 75 -24.33 0.45 0.29
CA ALA A 75 -25.41 0.50 1.28
C ALA A 75 -24.92 0.69 2.71
N ARG A 76 -23.69 0.23 3.03
CA ARG A 76 -23.07 0.41 4.35
C ARG A 76 -22.48 1.81 4.54
N ILE A 77 -22.22 2.54 3.47
CA ILE A 77 -21.57 3.85 3.53
C ILE A 77 -22.54 4.93 4.07
N PRO A 78 -22.16 5.77 5.03
CA PRO A 78 -23.04 6.81 5.56
C PRO A 78 -23.50 7.83 4.50
N THR A 79 -24.75 8.31 4.59
CA THR A 79 -25.33 9.25 3.60
C THR A 79 -24.52 10.54 3.50
N SER A 80 -24.03 11.05 4.63
CA SER A 80 -23.18 12.25 4.66
C SER A 80 -21.87 12.07 3.89
N HIS A 81 -21.32 10.85 3.86
CA HIS A 81 -20.13 10.52 3.09
C HIS A 81 -20.43 10.47 1.59
N LEU A 82 -21.55 9.87 1.19
CA LEU A 82 -21.99 9.84 -0.21
C LEU A 82 -22.24 11.23 -0.77
N VAL A 83 -22.90 12.11 -0.01
CA VAL A 83 -23.14 13.51 -0.41
C VAL A 83 -21.82 14.28 -0.54
N ARG A 84 -20.89 14.09 0.42
CA ARG A 84 -19.56 14.71 0.34
C ARG A 84 -18.78 14.21 -0.88
N SER A 85 -18.84 12.91 -1.17
CA SER A 85 -18.22 12.31 -2.34
C SER A 85 -18.73 12.94 -3.64
N LEU A 86 -20.05 13.13 -3.79
CA LEU A 86 -20.63 13.81 -4.96
C LEU A 86 -20.18 15.27 -5.08
N LEU A 87 -20.16 16.01 -3.98
CA LEU A 87 -19.67 17.39 -3.97
C LEU A 87 -18.22 17.46 -4.46
N LEU A 88 -17.35 16.62 -3.89
CA LEU A 88 -15.94 16.63 -4.24
C LEU A 88 -15.71 16.17 -5.66
N HIS A 89 -16.41 15.12 -6.11
CA HIS A 89 -16.39 14.69 -7.50
C HIS A 89 -16.77 15.85 -8.45
N THR A 90 -17.80 16.63 -8.12
CA THR A 90 -18.21 17.78 -8.92
C THR A 90 -17.10 18.83 -9.03
N ILE A 91 -16.39 19.08 -7.92
CA ILE A 91 -15.28 20.04 -7.88
C ILE A 91 -14.07 19.53 -8.67
N THR A 92 -13.66 18.27 -8.46
CA THR A 92 -12.46 17.69 -9.08
C THR A 92 -12.66 17.35 -10.55
N SER A 93 -13.89 17.08 -10.99
CA SER A 93 -14.22 16.81 -12.39
C SER A 93 -14.30 18.08 -13.24
N ASN A 94 -14.30 19.26 -12.61
CA ASN A 94 -14.25 20.54 -13.31
C ASN A 94 -12.81 21.09 -13.32
N PRO A 95 -12.12 21.11 -14.47
CA PRO A 95 -10.71 21.52 -14.54
C PRO A 95 -10.47 22.96 -14.05
N THR A 96 -11.42 23.86 -14.26
CA THR A 96 -11.31 25.26 -13.82
C THR A 96 -11.41 25.38 -12.30
N LEU A 97 -12.42 24.72 -11.70
CA LEU A 97 -12.58 24.73 -10.24
C LEU A 97 -11.40 24.07 -9.55
N LEU A 98 -10.92 22.95 -10.08
CA LEU A 98 -9.74 22.28 -9.54
C LEU A 98 -8.51 23.18 -9.64
N LYS A 99 -8.24 23.80 -10.79
CA LYS A 99 -7.07 24.68 -10.96
C LYS A 99 -7.11 25.86 -10.00
N VAL A 100 -8.26 26.52 -9.87
CA VAL A 100 -8.45 27.64 -8.93
C VAL A 100 -8.27 27.17 -7.48
N GLY A 101 -8.95 26.10 -7.07
CA GLY A 101 -8.85 25.54 -5.72
C GLY A 101 -7.42 25.12 -5.38
N SER A 102 -6.77 24.38 -6.26
CA SER A 102 -5.37 23.96 -6.10
C SER A 102 -4.41 25.14 -6.01
N THR A 103 -4.64 26.23 -6.76
CA THR A 103 -3.80 27.44 -6.68
C THR A 103 -3.97 28.14 -5.33
N ILE A 104 -5.20 28.25 -4.83
CA ILE A 104 -5.49 28.84 -3.51
C ILE A 104 -4.84 27.99 -2.43
N MET A 105 -5.04 26.67 -2.45
CA MET A 105 -4.46 25.73 -1.49
C MET A 105 -2.93 25.79 -1.48
N LYS A 106 -2.27 25.80 -2.65
CA LYS A 106 -0.81 25.92 -2.77
C LYS A 106 -0.29 27.23 -2.17
N LYS A 107 -0.94 28.36 -2.46
CA LYS A 107 -0.52 29.69 -1.95
C LYS A 107 -0.80 29.89 -0.47
N THR A 108 -1.77 29.17 0.08
CA THR A 108 -2.19 29.32 1.48
C THR A 108 -1.69 28.19 2.36
N ALA A 109 -0.92 27.22 1.84
CA ALA A 109 -0.53 26.01 2.56
C ALA A 109 0.06 26.29 3.95
N ASP A 110 1.01 27.23 4.05
CA ASP A 110 1.70 27.56 5.30
C ASP A 110 0.85 28.42 6.26
N ARG A 111 -0.29 28.95 5.78
CA ARG A 111 -1.12 29.90 6.53
C ARG A 111 -2.57 29.49 6.69
N ILE A 112 -2.99 28.38 6.08
CA ILE A 112 -4.39 27.97 5.99
C ILE A 112 -5.00 27.79 7.38
N ASP A 113 -4.21 27.29 8.34
CA ASP A 113 -4.64 27.12 9.73
C ASP A 113 -4.97 28.45 10.43
N TYR A 114 -4.49 29.59 9.90
CA TYR A 114 -4.74 30.94 10.39
C TYR A 114 -5.79 31.72 9.57
N ILE A 115 -6.45 31.08 8.60
CA ILE A 115 -7.51 31.68 7.78
C ILE A 115 -8.83 30.94 8.08
N PRO A 116 -9.59 31.30 9.14
CA PRO A 116 -10.69 30.48 9.64
C PRO A 116 -11.78 30.11 8.63
N PRO A 117 -12.27 31.03 7.76
CA PRO A 117 -13.27 30.67 6.77
C PRO A 117 -12.76 29.63 5.76
N LEU A 118 -11.54 29.82 5.26
CA LEU A 118 -10.91 28.90 4.32
C LEU A 118 -10.64 27.54 4.97
N LYS A 119 -10.07 27.55 6.18
CA LYS A 119 -9.83 26.36 6.98
C LYS A 119 -11.11 25.58 7.21
N TRP A 120 -12.19 26.25 7.61
CA TRP A 120 -13.48 25.61 7.85
C TRP A 120 -14.04 24.93 6.59
N VAL A 121 -13.97 25.59 5.43
CA VAL A 121 -14.42 25.00 4.16
C VAL A 121 -13.60 23.75 3.85
N VAL A 122 -12.28 23.83 3.94
CA VAL A 122 -11.39 22.70 3.64
C VAL A 122 -11.59 21.56 4.64
N ASP A 123 -11.70 21.87 5.93
CA ASP A 123 -11.92 20.92 7.01
C ASP A 123 -13.23 20.14 6.84
N LYS A 124 -14.31 20.82 6.46
CA LYS A 124 -15.64 20.20 6.28
C LYS A 124 -15.82 19.48 4.94
N THR A 125 -14.92 19.69 3.99
CA THR A 125 -14.99 19.11 2.64
C THR A 125 -13.82 18.14 2.39
N PHE A 126 -12.77 18.59 1.71
CA PHE A 126 -11.64 17.77 1.27
C PHE A 126 -10.94 17.06 2.43
N TYR A 127 -10.66 17.77 3.52
CA TYR A 127 -9.95 17.20 4.66
C TYR A 127 -10.76 16.08 5.32
N ALA A 128 -12.04 16.32 5.66
CA ALA A 128 -12.91 15.29 6.25
C ALA A 128 -13.18 14.09 5.31
N HIS A 129 -12.85 14.22 4.02
CA HIS A 129 -13.00 13.13 3.05
C HIS A 129 -11.75 12.26 2.93
N PHE A 130 -10.56 12.87 2.97
CA PHE A 130 -9.29 12.18 2.68
C PHE A 130 -8.37 12.00 3.89
N CYS A 131 -8.63 12.68 5.01
CA CYS A 131 -7.80 12.65 6.22
C CYS A 131 -8.54 12.03 7.41
N ALA A 132 -7.80 11.37 8.29
CA ALA A 132 -8.29 10.74 9.51
C ALA A 132 -8.65 11.74 10.61
N GLY A 133 -8.00 12.91 10.62
CA GLY A 133 -8.17 13.93 11.64
C GLY A 133 -6.85 14.53 12.11
N SER A 134 -6.93 15.57 12.94
CA SER A 134 -5.78 16.32 13.46
C SER A 134 -5.50 16.03 14.94
N SER A 135 -6.40 15.32 15.62
CA SER A 135 -6.29 14.98 17.04
C SER A 135 -6.53 13.47 17.26
N ALA A 136 -5.99 12.93 18.35
CA ALA A 136 -6.16 11.51 18.66
C ALA A 136 -7.64 11.09 18.72
N PRO A 137 -8.56 11.83 19.39
CA PRO A 137 -9.98 11.48 19.38
C PRO A 137 -10.61 11.49 17.97
N ALA A 138 -10.24 12.47 17.13
CA ALA A 138 -10.75 12.54 15.76
C ALA A 138 -10.26 11.34 14.92
N ILE A 139 -8.97 11.00 15.05
CA ILE A 139 -8.37 9.84 14.38
C ILE A 139 -9.05 8.55 14.84
N SER A 140 -9.21 8.34 16.15
CA SER A 140 -9.88 7.15 16.69
C SER A 140 -11.33 7.03 16.23
N SER A 141 -12.07 8.14 16.15
CA SER A 141 -13.44 8.17 15.62
C SER A 141 -13.47 7.75 14.15
N THR A 142 -12.56 8.28 13.33
CA THR A 142 -12.46 7.89 11.91
C THR A 142 -12.08 6.42 11.75
N ILE A 143 -11.09 5.92 12.50
CA ILE A 143 -10.70 4.51 12.48
C ILE A 143 -11.89 3.62 12.87
N THR A 144 -12.63 3.98 13.92
CA THR A 144 -13.80 3.22 14.38
C THR A 144 -14.89 3.19 13.32
N SER A 145 -15.16 4.33 12.67
CA SER A 145 -16.10 4.44 11.55
C SER A 145 -15.68 3.57 10.36
N LEU A 146 -14.39 3.55 10.00
CA LEU A 146 -13.89 2.69 8.93
C LEU A 146 -14.01 1.20 9.31
N ARG A 147 -13.69 0.83 10.55
CA ARG A 147 -13.84 -0.57 11.01
C ARG A 147 -15.29 -1.03 11.03
N SER A 148 -16.26 -0.17 11.38
CA SER A 148 -17.68 -0.53 11.34
C SER A 148 -18.20 -0.79 9.92
N LEU A 149 -17.48 -0.32 8.89
CA LEU A 149 -17.73 -0.65 7.48
C LEU A 149 -17.09 -1.97 7.03
N GLY A 150 -16.48 -2.72 7.94
CA GLY A 150 -15.89 -4.03 7.68
C GLY A 150 -14.43 -4.01 7.20
N TYR A 151 -13.77 -2.85 7.18
CA TYR A 151 -12.34 -2.80 6.88
C TYR A 151 -11.52 -3.46 7.99
N THR A 152 -10.62 -4.38 7.59
CA THR A 152 -9.84 -5.21 8.53
C THR A 152 -8.73 -4.44 9.24
N GLY A 153 -8.28 -3.33 8.67
CA GLY A 153 -7.25 -2.48 9.26
C GLY A 153 -7.12 -1.14 8.56
N ILE A 154 -6.16 -0.35 9.04
CA ILE A 154 -5.86 0.99 8.57
C ILE A 154 -4.39 1.09 8.23
N ILE A 155 -4.07 1.85 7.17
CA ILE A 155 -2.73 2.38 6.96
C ILE A 155 -2.76 3.83 7.42
N LEU A 156 -2.10 4.14 8.53
CA LEU A 156 -2.08 5.48 9.09
C LEU A 156 -0.75 6.17 8.73
N ALA A 157 -0.84 7.37 8.16
CA ALA A 157 0.32 8.14 7.72
C ALA A 157 0.35 9.50 8.42
N TYR A 158 1.48 9.84 9.04
CA TYR A 158 1.69 11.19 9.52
C TYR A 158 2.01 12.12 8.33
N ALA A 159 1.29 13.23 8.21
CA ALA A 159 1.31 14.09 7.01
C ALA A 159 2.66 14.79 6.75
N ARG A 160 3.53 14.91 7.76
CA ARG A 160 4.77 15.69 7.69
C ARG A 160 5.70 15.21 6.58
N GLU A 161 6.00 16.10 5.64
CA GLU A 161 6.99 15.91 4.57
C GLU A 161 7.70 17.24 4.23
N VAL A 162 9.01 17.21 4.00
CA VAL A 162 9.78 18.38 3.55
C VAL A 162 9.75 18.48 2.04
N ASP A 163 9.72 19.71 1.50
CA ASP A 163 9.79 19.92 0.05
C ASP A 163 11.21 19.69 -0.47
N VAL A 164 11.35 18.79 -1.45
CA VAL A 164 12.63 18.52 -2.11
C VAL A 164 13.12 19.75 -2.88
N SER A 165 12.20 20.59 -3.37
CA SER A 165 12.50 21.75 -4.21
C SER A 165 12.95 23.00 -3.45
N SER A 166 12.70 23.10 -2.14
CA SER A 166 13.00 24.30 -1.34
C SER A 166 14.40 24.29 -0.70
N THR A 167 15.24 23.31 -1.00
CA THR A 167 16.51 23.04 -0.30
C THR A 167 17.67 23.98 -0.70
N SER A 168 17.38 25.21 -1.11
CA SER A 168 18.39 26.16 -1.63
C SER A 168 18.95 27.14 -0.60
N SER A 169 18.61 27.05 0.69
CA SER A 169 19.13 28.03 1.67
C SER A 169 19.13 27.56 3.13
N SER A 170 20.32 27.68 3.74
CA SER A 170 20.66 27.66 5.17
C SER A 170 20.49 26.36 5.98
N SER A 171 21.57 25.58 6.03
CA SER A 171 21.82 24.50 6.99
C SER A 171 22.37 25.06 8.32
N SER A 172 21.54 25.11 9.36
CA SER A 172 22.01 25.18 10.76
C SER A 172 21.96 23.79 11.37
N SER A 173 23.07 23.27 11.90
CA SER A 173 23.16 21.90 12.44
C SER A 173 22.24 21.61 13.63
N SER A 174 21.72 22.65 14.31
CA SER A 174 20.71 22.51 15.37
C SER A 174 19.32 22.17 14.85
N SER A 175 19.02 22.39 13.56
CA SER A 175 17.71 22.08 12.98
C SER A 175 17.55 20.58 12.72
N SER A 176 18.58 19.89 12.23
CA SER A 176 18.49 18.48 11.80
C SER A 176 18.09 17.52 12.92
N ALA A 177 18.71 17.64 14.10
CA ALA A 177 18.39 16.77 15.24
C ALA A 177 16.95 16.98 15.74
N SER A 178 16.49 18.24 15.74
CA SER A 178 15.11 18.59 16.09
C SER A 178 14.10 18.06 15.06
N GLU A 179 14.42 18.13 13.76
CA GLU A 179 13.58 17.58 12.70
C GLU A 179 13.42 16.05 12.82
N ILE A 180 14.52 15.33 13.06
CA ILE A 180 14.51 13.88 13.28
C ILE A 180 13.68 13.56 14.53
N GLN A 181 13.87 14.29 15.63
CA GLN A 181 13.13 14.04 16.88
C GLN A 181 11.62 14.29 16.71
N GLN A 182 11.24 15.33 15.98
CA GLN A 182 9.83 15.62 15.67
C GLN A 182 9.22 14.51 14.81
N TRP A 183 9.95 14.06 13.78
CA TRP A 183 9.53 12.96 12.93
C TRP A 183 9.41 11.63 13.69
N LEU A 184 10.38 11.32 14.55
CA LEU A 184 10.35 10.16 15.43
C LEU A 184 9.12 10.22 16.36
N THR A 185 8.90 11.36 17.02
CA THR A 185 7.77 11.57 17.92
C THR A 185 6.43 11.38 17.20
N GLY A 186 6.27 11.97 16.01
CA GLY A 186 5.07 11.80 15.19
C GLY A 186 4.87 10.36 14.72
N THR A 187 5.95 9.66 14.37
CA THR A 187 5.92 8.26 13.93
C THR A 187 5.54 7.33 15.09
N LEU A 188 6.18 7.46 16.25
CA LEU A 188 5.84 6.66 17.44
C LEU A 188 4.41 6.94 17.93
N ARG A 189 3.95 8.19 17.86
CA ARG A 189 2.54 8.54 18.11
C ARG A 189 1.60 7.88 17.12
N THR A 190 2.00 7.76 15.86
CA THR A 190 1.19 7.04 14.85
C THR A 190 1.11 5.56 15.21
N ILE A 191 2.24 4.92 15.58
CA ILE A 191 2.25 3.52 16.05
C ILE A 191 1.34 3.37 17.26
N SER A 192 1.35 4.31 18.21
CA SER A 192 0.51 4.23 19.42
C SER A 192 -1.00 4.29 19.13
N LEU A 193 -1.41 4.87 18.00
CA LEU A 193 -2.80 4.92 17.54
C LEU A 193 -3.24 3.68 16.74
N CYS A 194 -2.30 2.92 16.16
CA CYS A 194 -2.58 1.69 15.43
C CYS A 194 -2.95 0.52 16.36
N THR A 195 -3.62 -0.51 15.84
CA THR A 195 -3.79 -1.81 16.51
C THR A 195 -2.98 -2.89 15.78
N PRO A 196 -2.80 -4.10 16.36
CA PRO A 196 -2.17 -5.20 15.62
C PRO A 196 -2.83 -5.41 14.25
N HIS A 197 -2.02 -5.72 13.24
CA HIS A 197 -2.39 -5.85 11.83
C HIS A 197 -2.76 -4.55 11.07
N ASP A 198 -2.74 -3.40 11.74
CA ASP A 198 -2.68 -2.11 11.05
C ASP A 198 -1.28 -1.88 10.48
N PHE A 199 -1.18 -0.85 9.66
CA PHE A 199 0.07 -0.39 9.09
C PHE A 199 0.31 1.08 9.44
N LEU A 200 1.59 1.43 9.56
CA LEU A 200 2.06 2.80 9.51
C LEU A 200 2.72 3.03 8.16
N ALA A 201 2.39 4.13 7.49
CA ALA A 201 3.14 4.59 6.33
C ALA A 201 4.17 5.64 6.75
N ILE A 202 5.44 5.38 6.44
CA ILE A 202 6.58 6.22 6.82
C ILE A 202 7.25 6.81 5.58
N LYS A 203 7.55 8.11 5.64
CA LYS A 203 8.35 8.81 4.63
C LYS A 203 9.63 9.31 5.28
N PHE A 204 10.77 9.04 4.66
CA PHE A 204 12.05 9.45 5.23
C PHE A 204 12.27 10.95 5.10
N THR A 205 11.77 11.59 4.04
CA THR A 205 11.84 13.07 3.91
C THR A 205 11.10 13.83 5.01
N GLY A 206 10.18 13.18 5.73
CA GLY A 206 9.58 13.74 6.94
C GLY A 206 10.58 14.00 8.08
N ALA A 207 11.73 13.33 8.06
CA ALA A 207 12.81 13.45 9.05
C ALA A 207 13.65 14.73 8.89
N GLY A 208 13.40 15.54 7.85
CA GLY A 208 14.07 16.82 7.67
C GLY A 208 14.84 16.94 6.36
N SER A 209 15.21 18.18 6.02
CA SER A 209 15.94 18.50 4.78
C SER A 209 17.32 17.84 4.70
N SER A 210 17.92 17.54 5.85
CA SER A 210 19.25 16.93 5.96
C SER A 210 19.30 15.48 5.44
N ILE A 211 18.15 14.81 5.31
CA ILE A 211 18.06 13.43 4.81
C ILE A 211 18.15 13.37 3.27
N ILE A 212 17.77 14.46 2.60
CA ILE A 212 17.66 14.54 1.13
C ILE A 212 18.96 14.15 0.41
N PRO A 213 20.13 14.74 0.75
CA PRO A 213 21.38 14.33 0.10
C PRO A 213 21.74 12.87 0.37
N LEU A 214 21.46 12.34 1.57
CA LEU A 214 21.75 10.94 1.90
C LEU A 214 20.92 9.98 1.03
N LEU A 215 19.61 10.25 0.88
CA LEU A 215 18.74 9.44 0.03
C LEU A 215 19.13 9.54 -1.44
N ARG A 216 19.42 10.74 -1.94
CA ARG A 216 19.83 10.98 -3.33
C ARG A 216 21.12 10.22 -3.68
N ASP A 217 22.11 10.33 -2.80
CA ASP A 217 23.45 9.76 -3.00
C ASP A 217 23.57 8.33 -2.46
N GLN A 218 22.44 7.74 -2.00
CA GLN A 218 22.35 6.38 -1.44
C GLN A 218 23.32 6.12 -0.28
N ARG A 219 23.61 7.15 0.51
CA ARG A 219 24.44 7.07 1.71
C ARG A 219 23.70 6.38 2.86
N PRO A 220 24.41 5.74 3.79
CA PRO A 220 23.75 5.10 4.94
C PRO A 220 23.12 6.16 5.87
N TRP A 221 22.02 5.80 6.52
CA TRP A 221 21.37 6.69 7.49
C TRP A 221 22.26 7.03 8.68
N SER A 222 23.26 6.19 8.97
CA SER A 222 24.23 6.39 10.05
C SER A 222 25.10 7.64 9.86
N ASP A 223 25.19 8.18 8.65
CA ASP A 223 25.87 9.44 8.37
C ASP A 223 25.16 10.66 9.02
N LEU A 224 23.90 10.49 9.45
CA LEU A 224 23.12 11.52 10.14
C LEU A 224 22.95 11.16 11.63
N PRO A 225 23.53 11.95 12.55
CA PRO A 225 23.44 11.69 13.99
C PRO A 225 21.99 11.55 14.48
N GLY A 226 21.73 10.51 15.28
CA GLY A 226 20.41 10.21 15.84
C GLY A 226 19.48 9.39 14.92
N MET A 227 19.77 9.31 13.61
CA MET A 227 18.87 8.62 12.68
C MET A 227 18.83 7.09 12.90
N SER A 228 19.98 6.45 13.18
CA SER A 228 20.02 5.01 13.50
C SER A 228 19.14 4.67 14.71
N SER A 229 19.25 5.46 15.79
CA SER A 229 18.44 5.26 16.99
C SER A 229 16.95 5.50 16.73
N ALA A 230 16.61 6.50 15.91
CA ALA A 230 15.22 6.76 15.53
C ALA A 230 14.62 5.58 14.74
N ILE A 231 15.34 5.06 13.74
CA ILE A 231 14.90 3.90 12.95
C ILE A 231 14.72 2.66 13.84
N GLU A 232 15.67 2.40 14.73
CA GLU A 232 15.62 1.28 15.67
C GLU A 232 14.40 1.35 16.60
N GLN A 233 14.14 2.52 17.19
CA GLN A 233 12.96 2.76 18.04
C GLN A 233 11.66 2.54 17.27
N ILE A 234 11.57 3.05 16.03
CA ILE A 234 10.38 2.88 15.17
C ILE A 234 10.15 1.41 14.84
N CYS A 235 11.19 0.71 14.39
CA CYS A 235 11.08 -0.70 14.01
C CYS A 235 10.74 -1.59 15.20
N SER A 236 11.37 -1.36 16.35
CA SER A 236 11.11 -2.10 17.58
C SER A 236 9.68 -1.88 18.07
N ALA A 237 9.22 -0.63 18.16
CA ALA A 237 7.87 -0.30 18.57
C ALA A 237 6.81 -0.89 17.62
N ALA A 238 7.06 -0.88 16.31
CA ALA A 238 6.16 -1.47 15.33
C ALA A 238 6.10 -2.99 15.46
N LYS A 239 7.26 -3.65 15.58
CA LYS A 239 7.36 -5.11 15.75
C LYS A 239 6.67 -5.58 17.03
N GLU A 240 6.95 -4.93 18.16
CA GLU A 240 6.34 -5.24 19.45
C GLU A 240 4.81 -5.11 19.41
N LYS A 241 4.32 -4.07 18.73
CA LYS A 241 2.87 -3.82 18.60
C LYS A 241 2.19 -4.66 17.51
N GLY A 242 2.95 -5.36 16.66
CA GLY A 242 2.40 -6.09 15.51
C GLY A 242 1.84 -5.17 14.41
N VAL A 243 2.44 -3.99 14.24
CA VAL A 243 2.10 -3.01 13.20
C VAL A 243 3.07 -3.14 12.03
N GLY A 244 2.56 -3.19 10.80
CA GLY A 244 3.41 -3.20 9.61
C GLY A 244 3.93 -1.81 9.25
N LEU A 245 5.23 -1.68 8.97
CA LEU A 245 5.86 -0.44 8.49
C LEU A 245 5.91 -0.45 6.95
N LEU A 246 5.11 0.40 6.32
CA LEU A 246 5.16 0.64 4.88
C LEU A 246 6.08 1.83 4.63
N VAL A 247 7.29 1.57 4.13
CA VAL A 247 8.17 2.64 3.66
C VAL A 247 7.58 3.18 2.37
N ASP A 248 6.98 4.37 2.44
CA ASP A 248 6.33 5.01 1.30
C ASP A 248 7.36 5.39 0.25
N ALA A 249 6.98 5.19 -1.00
CA ALA A 249 7.78 5.64 -2.12
C ALA A 249 7.72 7.16 -2.25
N GLU A 250 8.82 7.74 -2.71
CA GLU A 250 9.02 9.18 -2.89
C GLU A 250 9.43 9.49 -4.34
N GLN A 251 9.89 10.70 -4.63
CA GLN A 251 10.30 11.10 -5.99
C GLN A 251 11.40 10.16 -6.53
N ALA A 252 11.41 9.93 -7.84
CA ALA A 252 12.36 9.01 -8.49
C ALA A 252 13.83 9.37 -8.21
N THR A 253 14.14 10.63 -7.93
CA THR A 253 15.48 11.11 -7.58
C THR A 253 15.96 10.63 -6.20
N LEU A 254 15.05 10.28 -5.29
CA LEU A 254 15.35 9.80 -3.94
C LEU A 254 15.06 8.30 -3.77
N GLN A 255 14.21 7.73 -4.64
CA GLN A 255 13.65 6.39 -4.45
C GLN A 255 14.70 5.29 -4.29
N LEU A 256 15.87 5.36 -4.94
CA LEU A 256 16.90 4.34 -4.78
C LEU A 256 17.51 4.33 -3.37
N GLY A 257 17.66 5.50 -2.74
CA GLY A 257 18.08 5.58 -1.33
C GLY A 257 16.99 5.09 -0.38
N VAL A 258 15.73 5.44 -0.66
CA VAL A 258 14.56 4.95 0.09
C VAL A 258 14.49 3.42 0.02
N ASP A 259 14.61 2.85 -1.19
CA ASP A 259 14.64 1.40 -1.42
C ASP A 259 15.76 0.74 -0.61
N LYS A 260 16.98 1.30 -0.71
CA LYS A 260 18.17 0.78 0.00
C LYS A 260 17.93 0.73 1.51
N TRP A 261 17.40 1.80 2.09
CA TRP A 261 17.11 1.85 3.53
C TRP A 261 16.00 0.87 3.92
N ALA A 262 14.93 0.77 3.13
CA ALA A 262 13.87 -0.21 3.38
C ALA A 262 14.42 -1.65 3.36
N ILE A 263 15.32 -1.97 2.43
CA ILE A 263 15.99 -3.28 2.38
C ILE A 263 16.85 -3.50 3.62
N GLU A 264 17.68 -2.54 4.02
CA GLU A 264 18.52 -2.64 5.23
C GLU A 264 17.68 -2.87 6.49
N MET A 265 16.53 -2.20 6.61
CA MET A 265 15.56 -2.46 7.68
C MET A 265 14.97 -3.86 7.60
N MET A 266 14.56 -4.34 6.41
CA MET A 266 14.02 -5.69 6.24
C MET A 266 15.02 -6.78 6.60
N LYS A 267 16.31 -6.62 6.26
CA LYS A 267 17.37 -7.56 6.65
C LYS A 267 17.47 -7.74 8.16
N GLN A 268 17.16 -6.69 8.93
CA GLN A 268 17.20 -6.73 10.40
C GLN A 268 15.89 -7.22 11.03
N TYR A 269 14.73 -6.84 10.48
CA TYR A 269 13.43 -7.03 11.15
C TYR A 269 12.51 -8.07 10.50
N ASN A 270 12.83 -8.55 9.29
CA ASN A 270 12.07 -9.57 8.56
C ASN A 270 12.88 -10.86 8.38
N THR A 271 13.49 -11.38 9.45
CA THR A 271 14.29 -12.60 9.43
C THR A 271 13.45 -13.86 9.15
N THR A 272 14.06 -14.99 8.79
CA THR A 272 13.33 -16.21 8.39
C THR A 272 12.54 -16.86 9.53
N ASP A 273 12.98 -16.66 10.77
CA ASP A 273 12.36 -17.14 12.01
C ASP A 273 11.13 -16.34 12.46
N THR A 274 10.88 -15.14 11.90
CA THR A 274 9.68 -14.37 12.24
C THR A 274 8.41 -15.02 11.67
N SER A 275 7.27 -14.90 12.34
CA SER A 275 5.99 -15.43 11.81
C SER A 275 5.46 -14.66 10.59
N GLY A 276 5.95 -13.43 10.35
CA GLY A 276 5.53 -12.55 9.26
C GLY A 276 6.58 -11.47 8.94
N VAL A 277 6.18 -10.48 8.16
CA VAL A 277 7.02 -9.32 7.83
C VAL A 277 6.58 -8.11 8.66
N THR A 278 7.55 -7.34 9.15
CA THR A 278 7.32 -6.06 9.84
C THR A 278 7.47 -4.90 8.86
N VAL A 279 8.53 -4.90 8.06
CA VAL A 279 8.85 -3.80 7.14
C VAL A 279 8.51 -4.18 5.70
N TYR A 280 7.97 -3.23 4.95
CA TYR A 280 7.61 -3.36 3.54
C TYR A 280 8.21 -2.21 2.75
N ASN A 281 8.72 -2.51 1.56
CA ASN A 281 9.12 -1.47 0.60
C ASN A 281 8.00 -1.19 -0.41
N THR A 282 7.89 0.06 -0.85
CA THR A 282 6.91 0.47 -1.88
C THR A 282 7.53 0.54 -3.26
N TYR A 283 6.98 -0.22 -4.21
CA TYR A 283 7.44 -0.24 -5.61
C TYR A 283 6.47 0.52 -6.50
N GLN A 284 7.00 1.54 -7.19
CA GLN A 284 6.24 2.41 -8.10
C GLN A 284 6.29 1.89 -9.53
N MET A 285 5.28 1.13 -9.93
CA MET A 285 5.27 0.42 -11.21
C MET A 285 5.10 1.29 -12.45
N TYR A 286 4.94 2.61 -12.28
CA TYR A 286 5.04 3.56 -13.39
C TYR A 286 6.49 3.87 -13.81
N LEU A 287 7.50 3.55 -12.99
CA LEU A 287 8.91 3.72 -13.35
C LEU A 287 9.39 2.49 -14.10
N LYS A 288 10.05 2.71 -15.24
CA LYS A 288 10.60 1.66 -16.11
C LYS A 288 11.56 0.71 -15.38
N ARG A 289 12.23 1.17 -14.31
CA ARG A 289 13.19 0.38 -13.52
C ARG A 289 12.58 -0.51 -12.44
N SER A 290 11.33 -0.27 -12.05
CA SER A 290 10.75 -0.84 -10.82
C SER A 290 10.63 -2.36 -10.88
N GLU A 291 10.32 -2.93 -12.05
CA GLU A 291 10.26 -4.39 -12.20
C GLU A 291 11.63 -5.04 -11.96
N GLY A 292 12.68 -4.48 -12.57
CA GLY A 292 14.06 -4.97 -12.38
C GLY A 292 14.50 -4.90 -10.92
N ASN A 293 14.20 -3.78 -10.24
CA ASN A 293 14.48 -3.61 -8.81
C ASN A 293 13.73 -4.63 -7.95
N LEU A 294 12.43 -4.84 -8.20
CA LEU A 294 11.63 -5.81 -7.45
C LEU A 294 12.19 -7.23 -7.58
N ARG A 295 12.49 -7.67 -8.81
CA ARG A 295 13.06 -9.00 -9.05
C ARG A 295 14.41 -9.17 -8.38
N ARG A 296 15.27 -8.14 -8.42
CA ARG A 296 16.55 -8.15 -7.71
C ARG A 296 16.35 -8.33 -6.20
N HIS A 297 15.49 -7.53 -5.58
CA HIS A 297 15.24 -7.64 -4.13
C HIS A 297 14.61 -8.99 -3.75
N MET A 298 13.76 -9.58 -4.60
CA MET A 298 13.24 -10.94 -4.38
C MET A 298 14.36 -12.00 -4.38
N MET A 299 15.33 -11.87 -5.29
CA MET A 299 16.49 -12.76 -5.32
C MET A 299 17.42 -12.55 -4.12
N GLU A 300 17.70 -11.29 -3.75
CA GLU A 300 18.50 -10.95 -2.56
C GLU A 300 17.86 -11.51 -1.29
N ALA A 301 16.54 -11.34 -1.11
CA ALA A 301 15.78 -11.90 0.01
C ALA A 301 15.96 -13.41 0.15
N LYS A 302 15.82 -14.12 -0.98
CA LYS A 302 15.99 -15.57 -1.01
C LYS A 302 17.43 -15.99 -0.72
N ASN A 303 18.42 -15.31 -1.31
CA ASN A 303 19.82 -15.70 -1.21
C ASN A 303 20.43 -15.39 0.16
N GLU A 304 19.98 -14.31 0.80
CA GLU A 304 20.53 -13.83 2.08
C GLU A 304 19.68 -14.22 3.30
N GLY A 305 18.50 -14.84 3.10
CA GLY A 305 17.71 -15.41 4.18
C GLY A 305 16.86 -14.42 4.98
N TRP A 306 16.19 -13.49 4.28
CA TRP A 306 15.19 -12.57 4.87
C TRP A 306 13.90 -12.53 4.03
N LYS A 307 12.82 -12.01 4.58
CA LYS A 307 11.48 -11.98 3.95
C LYS A 307 11.20 -10.61 3.36
N LEU A 308 10.86 -10.58 2.08
CA LEU A 308 10.47 -9.36 1.38
C LEU A 308 9.02 -9.00 1.68
N GLY A 309 8.79 -7.82 2.26
CA GLY A 309 7.48 -7.18 2.32
C GLY A 309 7.32 -6.19 1.16
N VAL A 310 6.22 -6.27 0.43
CA VAL A 310 5.97 -5.42 -0.75
C VAL A 310 4.68 -4.62 -0.60
N LYS A 311 4.74 -3.31 -0.87
CA LYS A 311 3.58 -2.50 -1.22
C LYS A 311 3.68 -2.15 -2.70
N LEU A 312 2.71 -2.61 -3.50
CA LEU A 312 2.72 -2.37 -4.94
C LEU A 312 1.79 -1.20 -5.28
N VAL A 313 2.34 -0.14 -5.87
CA VAL A 313 1.58 1.03 -6.35
C VAL A 313 1.89 1.30 -7.83
N ARG A 314 1.08 2.13 -8.49
CA ARG A 314 1.48 2.70 -9.80
C ARG A 314 2.52 3.79 -9.59
N GLY A 315 2.16 4.86 -8.89
CA GLY A 315 3.04 5.99 -8.59
C GLY A 315 2.20 7.23 -8.25
N ALA A 316 2.80 8.21 -7.57
CA ALA A 316 2.12 9.43 -7.12
C ALA A 316 2.81 10.73 -7.57
N TYR A 317 3.92 10.63 -8.31
CA TYR A 317 4.78 11.76 -8.68
C TYR A 317 4.85 11.97 -10.21
N LEU A 318 3.82 11.54 -10.95
CA LEU A 318 3.75 11.60 -12.43
C LEU A 318 4.02 12.99 -13.02
N HIS A 319 3.64 14.06 -12.32
CA HIS A 319 3.81 15.43 -12.79
C HIS A 319 5.14 16.08 -12.36
N THR A 320 5.90 15.43 -11.47
CA THR A 320 7.14 16.00 -10.91
C THR A 320 8.38 15.17 -11.22
N ASP A 321 8.22 13.87 -11.45
CA ASP A 321 9.32 12.99 -11.82
C ASP A 321 9.71 13.16 -13.30
N PRO A 322 11.00 12.96 -13.66
CA PRO A 322 11.46 13.06 -15.04
C PRO A 322 10.73 12.07 -15.96
N ARG A 323 10.18 12.57 -17.06
CA ARG A 323 9.28 11.82 -17.94
C ARG A 323 9.93 10.58 -18.53
N GLU A 324 11.22 10.65 -18.84
CA GLU A 324 12.04 9.59 -19.41
C GLU A 324 12.15 8.34 -18.51
N LEU A 325 11.99 8.50 -17.20
CA LEU A 325 12.02 7.41 -16.23
C LEU A 325 10.70 6.65 -16.15
N ILE A 326 9.61 7.25 -16.62
CA ILE A 326 8.24 6.74 -16.51
C ILE A 326 7.84 6.01 -17.80
N HIS A 327 7.05 4.95 -17.71
CA HIS A 327 6.45 4.26 -18.87
C HIS A 327 5.75 5.23 -19.82
N ASP A 328 5.76 4.97 -21.12
CA ASP A 328 5.33 5.94 -22.13
C ASP A 328 3.80 6.09 -22.14
N THR A 329 3.09 5.05 -21.73
CA THR A 329 1.63 5.04 -21.63
C THR A 329 1.13 4.53 -20.28
N LYS A 330 -0.11 4.92 -19.91
CA LYS A 330 -0.82 4.33 -18.77
C LYS A 330 -0.94 2.81 -18.91
N LYS A 331 -1.19 2.33 -20.12
CA LYS A 331 -1.34 0.91 -20.42
C LYS A 331 -0.07 0.13 -20.05
N GLU A 332 1.10 0.63 -20.41
CA GLU A 332 2.38 0.02 -20.01
C GLU A 332 2.56 0.02 -18.49
N THR A 333 2.16 1.09 -17.79
CA THR A 333 2.17 1.11 -16.32
C THR A 333 1.22 0.05 -15.74
N ASP A 334 0.04 -0.13 -16.33
CA ASP A 334 -0.92 -1.16 -15.92
C ASP A 334 -0.36 -2.57 -16.17
N GLU A 335 0.25 -2.81 -17.33
CA GLU A 335 0.89 -4.07 -17.71
C GLU A 335 2.05 -4.40 -16.75
N ALA A 336 2.93 -3.43 -16.46
CA ALA A 336 4.01 -3.59 -15.49
C ALA A 336 3.50 -3.89 -14.08
N TYR A 337 2.48 -3.15 -13.62
CA TYR A 337 1.84 -3.39 -12.33
C TYR A 337 1.24 -4.80 -12.23
N ASN A 338 0.44 -5.18 -13.22
CA ASN A 338 -0.26 -6.46 -13.24
C ASN A 338 0.73 -7.64 -13.36
N ALA A 339 1.81 -7.51 -14.13
CA ALA A 339 2.86 -8.51 -14.25
C ALA A 339 3.59 -8.71 -12.91
N ALA A 340 4.00 -7.62 -12.24
CA ALA A 340 4.63 -7.68 -10.93
C ALA A 340 3.70 -8.29 -9.87
N LEU A 341 2.44 -7.86 -9.82
CA LEU A 341 1.42 -8.41 -8.93
C LEU A 341 1.25 -9.92 -9.13
N ALA A 342 1.09 -10.35 -10.38
CA ALA A 342 0.94 -11.76 -10.71
C ALA A 342 2.17 -12.59 -10.32
N HIS A 343 3.37 -12.01 -10.36
CA HIS A 343 4.59 -12.66 -9.91
C HIS A 343 4.64 -12.79 -8.38
N LEU A 344 4.32 -11.72 -7.64
CA LEU A 344 4.31 -11.68 -6.17
C LEU A 344 3.28 -12.64 -5.56
N VAL A 345 2.08 -12.67 -6.14
CA VAL A 345 1.00 -13.57 -5.69
C VAL A 345 1.42 -15.03 -5.88
N ARG A 346 1.98 -15.39 -7.04
CA ARG A 346 2.47 -16.76 -7.29
C ARG A 346 3.66 -17.15 -6.41
N ALA A 347 4.50 -16.18 -6.06
CA ALA A 347 5.62 -16.36 -5.15
C ALA A 347 5.20 -16.37 -3.66
N ASN A 348 3.91 -16.22 -3.35
CA ASN A 348 3.37 -16.13 -1.98
C ASN A 348 4.10 -15.08 -1.11
N THR A 349 4.43 -13.93 -1.69
CA THR A 349 5.11 -12.82 -1.00
C THR A 349 4.11 -11.96 -0.22
N ASP A 350 4.45 -11.49 0.98
CA ASP A 350 3.61 -10.53 1.74
C ASP A 350 3.45 -9.24 0.93
N THR A 351 2.24 -9.05 0.42
CA THR A 351 1.97 -8.02 -0.58
C THR A 351 0.74 -7.19 -0.21
N VAL A 352 0.98 -5.91 -0.03
CA VAL A 352 -0.05 -4.88 0.01
C VAL A 352 -0.34 -4.43 -1.41
N VAL A 353 -1.50 -4.83 -1.93
CA VAL A 353 -2.01 -4.49 -3.26
C VAL A 353 -2.71 -3.13 -3.19
N ALA A 354 -1.96 -2.06 -3.43
CA ALA A 354 -2.46 -0.68 -3.31
C ALA A 354 -2.94 -0.16 -4.68
N THR A 355 -4.23 -0.34 -4.96
CA THR A 355 -4.82 0.10 -6.24
C THR A 355 -6.35 0.22 -6.21
N HIS A 356 -6.89 1.31 -6.75
CA HIS A 356 -8.33 1.44 -7.08
C HIS A 356 -8.67 1.02 -8.51
N ASN A 357 -7.85 0.17 -9.14
CA ASN A 357 -8.14 -0.38 -10.46
C ASN A 357 -8.80 -1.75 -10.29
N LYS A 358 -10.09 -1.85 -10.67
CA LYS A 358 -10.89 -3.07 -10.55
C LYS A 358 -10.26 -4.26 -11.30
N GLU A 359 -9.74 -4.05 -12.49
CA GLU A 359 -9.08 -5.10 -13.29
C GLU A 359 -7.85 -5.67 -12.55
N SER A 360 -7.00 -4.79 -12.00
CA SER A 360 -5.82 -5.23 -11.23
C SER A 360 -6.22 -6.02 -9.98
N VAL A 361 -7.30 -5.60 -9.30
CA VAL A 361 -7.87 -6.33 -8.15
C VAL A 361 -8.38 -7.71 -8.56
N GLU A 362 -9.12 -7.81 -9.66
CA GLU A 362 -9.62 -9.08 -10.18
C GLU A 362 -8.49 -10.01 -10.62
N ILE A 363 -7.41 -9.48 -11.19
CA ILE A 363 -6.20 -10.25 -11.49
C ILE A 363 -5.62 -10.86 -10.20
N ALA A 364 -5.45 -10.09 -9.12
CA ALA A 364 -5.00 -10.63 -7.84
C ALA A 364 -5.91 -11.75 -7.34
N ARG A 365 -7.23 -11.52 -7.32
CA ARG A 365 -8.21 -12.50 -6.83
C ARG A 365 -8.24 -13.79 -7.65
N ARG A 366 -8.05 -13.71 -8.97
CA ARG A 366 -8.00 -14.89 -9.86
C ARG A 366 -6.73 -15.73 -9.67
N ILE A 367 -5.60 -15.09 -9.37
CA ILE A 367 -4.30 -15.76 -9.25
C ILE A 367 -4.07 -16.24 -7.82
N ALA A 368 -4.62 -15.54 -6.83
CA ALA A 368 -4.51 -15.93 -5.44
C ALA A 368 -5.09 -17.33 -5.25
N PRO A 369 -4.35 -18.28 -4.64
CA PRO A 369 -4.94 -19.53 -4.23
C PRO A 369 -6.10 -19.25 -3.27
N GLN A 370 -7.15 -20.08 -3.33
CA GLN A 370 -8.38 -19.93 -2.54
C GLN A 370 -8.06 -19.57 -1.06
N PRO A 371 -8.85 -18.69 -0.43
CA PRO A 371 -8.58 -18.22 0.92
C PRO A 371 -8.56 -19.36 1.95
N PRO A 372 -7.79 -19.24 3.06
CA PRO A 372 -7.03 -18.06 3.47
C PRO A 372 -5.52 -18.37 3.63
N GLN A 373 -4.66 -17.70 2.87
CA GLN A 373 -3.34 -17.35 3.39
C GLN A 373 -3.20 -15.83 3.48
N ASN A 374 -2.98 -15.39 4.72
CA ASN A 374 -3.03 -14.03 5.26
C ASN A 374 -2.02 -13.04 4.66
N ARG A 375 -1.43 -13.28 3.48
CA ARG A 375 -0.29 -12.49 2.97
C ARG A 375 -0.69 -11.40 1.98
N LEU A 376 -1.88 -11.48 1.38
CA LEU A 376 -2.42 -10.43 0.52
C LEU A 376 -3.32 -9.48 1.31
N VAL A 377 -3.07 -8.18 1.14
CA VAL A 377 -3.88 -7.11 1.74
C VAL A 377 -4.21 -6.09 0.66
N PHE A 378 -5.48 -5.84 0.41
CA PHE A 378 -5.92 -4.81 -0.52
C PHE A 378 -5.94 -3.46 0.19
N ALA A 379 -5.14 -2.51 -0.30
CA ALA A 379 -5.09 -1.16 0.25
C ALA A 379 -5.83 -0.18 -0.66
N GLN A 380 -6.75 0.58 -0.07
CA GLN A 380 -7.53 1.61 -0.76
C GLN A 380 -7.38 2.93 -0.01
N LEU A 381 -7.21 4.05 -0.71
CA LEU A 381 -7.30 5.37 -0.08
C LEU A 381 -8.69 5.59 0.55
N MET A 382 -8.72 6.25 1.71
CA MET A 382 -9.95 6.78 2.30
C MET A 382 -10.56 7.82 1.35
N GLY A 383 -11.87 7.72 1.12
CA GLY A 383 -12.62 8.65 0.26
C GLY A 383 -12.46 8.39 -1.25
N MET A 384 -11.92 7.24 -1.66
CA MET A 384 -11.77 6.85 -3.06
C MET A 384 -12.25 5.42 -3.30
N ALA A 385 -12.98 5.24 -4.40
CA ALA A 385 -13.53 3.97 -4.89
C ALA A 385 -14.14 3.09 -3.78
N ASP A 386 -15.10 3.66 -3.04
CA ASP A 386 -15.71 2.97 -1.90
C ASP A 386 -16.59 1.79 -2.35
N GLU A 387 -17.13 1.83 -3.57
CA GLU A 387 -17.83 0.70 -4.18
C GLU A 387 -16.91 -0.52 -4.35
N LEU A 388 -15.71 -0.33 -4.91
CA LEU A 388 -14.71 -1.39 -5.03
C LEU A 388 -14.24 -1.86 -3.65
N SER A 389 -14.03 -0.91 -2.73
CA SER A 389 -13.59 -1.21 -1.37
C SER A 389 -14.62 -2.08 -0.63
N GLN A 390 -15.91 -1.76 -0.77
CA GLN A 390 -17.00 -2.51 -0.13
C GLN A 390 -17.31 -3.84 -0.84
N GLU A 391 -17.10 -3.94 -2.15
CA GLU A 391 -17.18 -5.21 -2.89
C GLU A 391 -16.14 -6.21 -2.35
N LEU A 392 -14.91 -5.73 -2.09
CA LEU A 392 -13.84 -6.54 -1.51
C LEU A 392 -14.15 -6.96 -0.07
N VAL A 393 -14.62 -6.04 0.76
CA VAL A 393 -15.07 -6.36 2.13
C VAL A 393 -16.19 -7.40 2.10
N GLY A 394 -17.19 -7.23 1.23
CA GLY A 394 -18.30 -8.18 1.08
C GLY A 394 -17.87 -9.57 0.61
N SER A 395 -16.70 -9.68 -0.02
CA SER A 395 -16.10 -10.95 -0.45
C SER A 395 -15.22 -11.60 0.64
N GLY A 396 -15.12 -11.01 1.83
CA GLY A 396 -14.29 -11.51 2.93
C GLY A 396 -12.78 -11.25 2.77
N GLU A 397 -12.39 -10.39 1.82
CA GLU A 397 -10.98 -10.05 1.58
C GLU A 397 -10.41 -9.18 2.69
N ARG A 398 -9.09 -9.27 2.92
CA ARG A 398 -8.37 -8.35 3.82
C ARG A 398 -8.24 -6.99 3.16
N VAL A 399 -9.11 -6.05 3.51
CA VAL A 399 -9.08 -4.68 3.01
C VAL A 399 -8.62 -3.73 4.11
N VAL A 400 -7.69 -2.83 3.77
CA VAL A 400 -7.24 -1.74 4.64
C VAL A 400 -7.45 -0.39 3.97
N LYS A 401 -7.79 0.63 4.77
CA LYS A 401 -7.94 2.01 4.29
C LYS A 401 -6.71 2.84 4.64
N TYR A 402 -6.12 3.49 3.64
CA TYR A 402 -5.04 4.44 3.81
C TYR A 402 -5.61 5.81 4.18
N ALA A 403 -5.20 6.33 5.33
CA ALA A 403 -5.64 7.61 5.86
C ALA A 403 -4.46 8.42 6.39
N VAL A 404 -4.48 9.73 6.14
CA VAL A 404 -3.45 10.67 6.58
C VAL A 404 -3.96 11.44 7.79
N TRP A 405 -3.09 11.72 8.76
CA TRP A 405 -3.41 12.57 9.91
C TRP A 405 -2.38 13.69 10.09
N GLY A 406 -2.84 14.80 10.64
CA GLY A 406 -2.07 16.04 10.82
C GLY A 406 -2.97 17.27 10.75
N GLY A 407 -2.42 18.45 11.02
CA GLY A 407 -3.09 19.74 10.81
C GLY A 407 -3.51 19.93 9.34
N THR A 408 -4.41 20.89 9.10
CA THR A 408 -4.90 21.15 7.73
C THR A 408 -3.75 21.60 6.84
N GLY A 409 -2.88 22.50 7.33
CA GLY A 409 -1.67 22.94 6.64
C GLY A 409 -0.72 21.79 6.31
N GLU A 410 -0.44 20.91 7.29
CA GLU A 410 0.41 19.73 7.10
C GLU A 410 -0.13 18.79 6.01
N CYS A 411 -1.46 18.69 5.88
CA CYS A 411 -2.10 17.80 4.91
C CYS A 411 -2.24 18.38 3.50
N VAL A 412 -1.96 19.68 3.26
CA VAL A 412 -2.26 20.35 1.98
C VAL A 412 -1.61 19.65 0.79
N LYS A 413 -0.32 19.29 0.88
CA LYS A 413 0.39 18.60 -0.21
C LYS A 413 -0.27 17.27 -0.56
N TYR A 414 -0.69 16.51 0.45
CA TYR A 414 -1.42 15.27 0.27
C TYR A 414 -2.80 15.50 -0.38
N LEU A 415 -3.57 16.48 0.11
CA LEU A 415 -4.89 16.81 -0.41
C LEU A 415 -4.83 17.25 -1.89
N LEU A 416 -3.83 18.03 -2.27
CA LEU A 416 -3.60 18.44 -3.66
C LEU A 416 -3.38 17.24 -4.58
N ARG A 417 -2.53 16.29 -4.18
CA ARG A 417 -2.31 15.05 -4.94
C ARG A 417 -3.59 14.22 -5.06
N ARG A 418 -4.44 14.18 -4.02
CA ARG A 418 -5.75 13.50 -4.08
C ARG A 418 -6.74 14.21 -5.01
N ALA A 419 -6.72 15.53 -5.05
CA ALA A 419 -7.58 16.29 -5.94
C ALA A 419 -7.18 16.09 -7.41
N GLU A 420 -5.88 16.11 -7.71
CA GLU A 420 -5.32 15.83 -9.04
C GLU A 420 -5.62 14.39 -9.49
N GLU A 421 -5.40 13.38 -8.62
CA GLU A 421 -5.70 11.98 -8.94
C GLU A 421 -7.20 11.71 -9.17
N ASN A 422 -8.09 12.36 -8.41
CA ASN A 422 -9.54 12.24 -8.62
C ASN A 422 -9.97 12.83 -9.97
N MET A 423 -9.28 13.86 -10.47
CA MET A 423 -9.53 14.40 -11.81
C MET A 423 -9.12 13.40 -12.90
N ASP A 424 -7.94 12.78 -12.79
CA ASP A 424 -7.51 11.76 -13.76
C ASP A 424 -8.39 10.51 -13.69
N ALA A 425 -9.00 10.25 -12.52
CA ALA A 425 -9.95 9.18 -12.32
C ALA A 425 -11.34 9.48 -12.92
N VAL A 426 -11.64 10.68 -13.44
CA VAL A 426 -12.99 11.09 -13.92
C VAL A 426 -13.59 10.10 -14.92
N GLY A 427 -12.77 9.47 -15.76
CA GLY A 427 -13.22 8.40 -16.66
C GLY A 427 -13.75 7.14 -15.94
N ARG A 428 -13.08 6.71 -14.85
CA ARG A 428 -13.57 5.65 -13.93
C ARG A 428 -14.71 6.14 -13.03
N SER A 429 -14.69 7.44 -12.74
CA SER A 429 -15.54 8.09 -11.75
C SER A 429 -16.99 8.21 -12.19
N ARG A 430 -17.32 8.02 -13.49
CA ARG A 430 -18.72 7.95 -13.94
C ARG A 430 -19.47 6.78 -13.32
N GLU A 431 -18.85 5.60 -13.24
CA GLU A 431 -19.46 4.42 -12.60
C GLU A 431 -19.66 4.66 -11.10
N ASN A 432 -18.64 5.20 -10.42
CA ASN A 432 -18.72 5.53 -8.98
C ASN A 432 -19.76 6.61 -8.70
N TRP A 433 -19.84 7.62 -9.55
CA TRP A 433 -20.82 8.69 -9.45
C TRP A 433 -22.23 8.14 -9.65
N THR A 434 -22.45 7.33 -10.70
CA THR A 434 -23.74 6.69 -10.96
C THR A 434 -24.15 5.80 -9.79
N ALA A 435 -23.26 4.93 -9.29
CA ALA A 435 -23.53 4.09 -8.14
C ALA A 435 -23.87 4.90 -6.88
N THR A 436 -23.18 6.03 -6.66
CA THR A 436 -23.43 6.93 -5.52
C THR A 436 -24.80 7.61 -5.65
N VAL A 437 -25.14 8.12 -6.83
CA VAL A 437 -26.44 8.74 -7.10
C VAL A 437 -27.57 7.73 -6.98
N GLU A 438 -27.41 6.53 -7.53
CA GLU A 438 -28.39 5.45 -7.44
C GLU A 438 -28.64 5.05 -5.98
N GLU A 439 -27.59 4.92 -5.18
CA GLU A 439 -27.71 4.60 -3.75
C GLU A 439 -28.41 5.73 -2.96
N LEU A 440 -28.09 7.00 -3.24
CA LEU A 440 -28.78 8.13 -2.62
C LEU A 440 -30.26 8.19 -3.02
N MET A 441 -30.58 7.94 -4.29
CA MET A 441 -31.95 7.86 -4.77
C MET A 441 -32.71 6.69 -4.15
N ARG A 442 -32.05 5.54 -3.95
CA ARG A 442 -32.63 4.39 -3.22
C ARG A 442 -33.02 4.78 -1.80
N ARG A 443 -32.11 5.43 -1.05
CA ARG A 443 -32.37 5.94 0.30
C ARG A 443 -33.49 6.97 0.34
N TRP A 444 -33.52 7.90 -0.61
CA TRP A 444 -34.56 8.91 -0.70
C TRP A 444 -35.94 8.30 -0.97
N LYS A 445 -36.01 7.24 -1.79
CA LYS A 445 -37.22 6.47 -2.05
C LYS A 445 -37.64 5.55 -0.90
N GLY A 446 -36.85 5.44 0.16
CA GLY A 446 -37.11 4.54 1.30
C GLY A 446 -37.00 3.05 0.97
N ILE A 447 -36.31 2.72 -0.12
CA ILE A 447 -36.02 1.34 -0.56
C ILE A 447 -34.74 0.85 0.11
#